data_AF-A0A183LPC3-F1
#
_entry.id   AF-A0A183LPC3-F1
#
_cell.length_a   1.000
_cell.length_b   1.000
_cell.length_c   1.000
_cell.angle_alpha   90.00
_cell.angle_beta   90.00
_cell.angle_gamma   90.00
#
_symmetry.space_group_name_H-M   'P 1'
#
loop_
_entity.id
_entity.type
_entity.pdbx_description
1 polymer ?
#
loop_
_entity_poly.entity_id
_entity_poly.type
_entity_poly.pdbx_seq_one_letter_code
_entity_poly.pdbx_strand_id
1 'polypeptide(L)'
;MGSVLLEGHISDNGQCTGDNLTLLDEPIRDTIVKNSWDLWGPLVLCLIMSALLHSSSNSESSGHGGPEFAQVFIIFWLGSAVVTLNSKLLGGAVSFLQTVCVLGYCILPLVIGLVICRLLLLASSNSVFVFIIRLFTVICGLVYSSYASFIFVHPALPKNRVALSVYPIVLFYVFLSWLVISVT
;
A
#
# COMPACT_ATOMS: atom_id res chain seq x y z
N MET A 1 66.19 13.26 -40.92
CA MET A 1 65.30 12.44 -41.76
C MET A 1 64.15 12.04 -40.86
N GLY A 2 62.94 12.56 -40.95
CA GLY A 2 62.15 13.05 -42.08
C GLY A 2 60.74 12.50 -41.82
N SER A 3 59.77 13.40 -41.69
CA SER A 3 58.33 13.16 -41.51
C SER A 3 57.69 12.34 -42.65
N VAL A 4 56.52 11.73 -42.39
CA VAL A 4 55.33 11.50 -43.28
C VAL A 4 54.47 10.37 -42.64
N LEU A 5 53.38 10.69 -41.92
CA LEU A 5 51.97 10.80 -42.35
C LEU A 5 51.26 9.46 -42.67
N LEU A 6 50.37 9.03 -41.77
CA LEU A 6 49.07 8.47 -42.16
C LEU A 6 47.98 9.06 -41.26
N GLU A 7 47.37 10.14 -41.77
CA GLU A 7 46.00 10.54 -41.47
C GLU A 7 45.06 9.42 -41.95
N GLY A 8 44.17 8.98 -41.06
CA GLY A 8 43.18 7.94 -41.32
C GLY A 8 41.98 8.06 -40.39
N HIS A 9 41.42 9.27 -40.32
CA HIS A 9 39.97 9.55 -40.22
C HIS A 9 39.10 8.50 -39.50
N ILE A 10 39.11 8.48 -38.15
CA ILE A 10 37.97 7.94 -37.40
C ILE A 10 37.09 9.12 -37.02
N SER A 11 36.06 9.29 -37.84
CA SER A 11 34.98 10.25 -37.69
C SER A 11 34.26 10.03 -36.35
N ASP A 12 34.13 11.11 -35.57
CA ASP A 12 33.24 11.21 -34.42
C ASP A 12 31.88 10.58 -34.71
N ASN A 13 31.55 9.49 -34.00
CA ASN A 13 30.18 8.95 -33.96
C ASN A 13 29.82 8.51 -32.53
N GLY A 14 30.26 9.26 -31.53
CA GLY A 14 29.87 9.07 -30.13
C GLY A 14 28.51 9.67 -29.78
N GLN A 15 27.89 10.46 -30.66
CA GLN A 15 26.70 11.27 -30.31
C GLN A 15 25.37 10.62 -30.74
N CYS A 16 25.34 9.83 -31.83
CA CYS A 16 24.09 9.26 -32.36
C CYS A 16 23.63 7.97 -31.65
N THR A 17 24.49 7.35 -30.85
CA THR A 17 24.15 6.16 -30.05
C THR A 17 23.56 6.56 -28.69
N GLY A 18 23.94 7.71 -28.12
CA GLY A 18 23.44 8.19 -26.83
C GLY A 18 21.96 8.58 -26.86
N ASP A 19 21.51 9.22 -27.94
CA ASP A 19 20.12 9.67 -28.09
C ASP A 19 19.16 8.50 -28.37
N ASN A 20 19.59 7.49 -29.15
CA ASN A 20 18.80 6.27 -29.36
C ASN A 20 18.81 5.37 -28.11
N LEU A 21 19.92 5.30 -27.36
CA LEU A 21 19.96 4.51 -26.13
C LEU A 21 19.09 5.14 -25.03
N THR A 22 19.07 6.47 -24.89
CA THR A 22 18.21 7.17 -23.94
C THR A 22 16.73 7.13 -24.34
N LEU A 23 16.40 7.22 -25.64
CA LEU A 23 15.03 7.03 -26.13
C LEU A 23 14.54 5.58 -26.07
N LEU A 24 15.43 4.59 -26.02
CA LEU A 24 15.07 3.20 -25.75
C LEU A 24 15.12 2.85 -24.26
N ASP A 25 15.88 3.59 -23.45
CA ASP A 25 15.91 3.45 -21.99
C ASP A 25 14.59 3.90 -21.37
N GLU A 26 14.00 5.01 -21.81
CA GLU A 26 12.67 5.49 -21.35
C GLU A 26 11.55 4.42 -21.48
N PRO A 27 11.27 3.82 -22.66
CA PRO A 27 10.20 2.83 -22.80
C PRO A 27 10.52 1.51 -22.08
N ILE A 28 11.79 1.12 -21.99
CA ILE A 28 12.21 -0.08 -21.25
C ILE A 28 12.08 0.15 -19.74
N ARG A 29 12.49 1.32 -19.26
CA ARG A 29 12.38 1.73 -17.85
C ARG A 29 10.92 1.86 -17.43
N ASP A 30 10.07 2.44 -18.25
CA ASP A 30 8.62 2.48 -17.99
C ASP A 30 8.01 1.08 -17.97
N THR A 31 8.48 0.17 -18.83
CA THR A 31 8.05 -1.23 -18.84
C THR A 31 8.54 -1.99 -17.61
N ILE A 32 9.76 -1.73 -17.14
CA ILE A 32 10.38 -2.36 -15.95
C ILE A 32 9.80 -1.80 -14.64
N VAL A 33 9.61 -0.47 -14.54
CA VAL A 33 8.97 0.21 -13.40
C VAL A 33 7.50 -0.22 -13.28
N LYS A 34 6.84 -0.45 -14.42
CA LYS A 34 5.52 -1.08 -14.51
C LYS A 34 5.60 -2.62 -14.51
N ASN A 35 6.72 -3.25 -14.16
CA ASN A 35 6.81 -4.71 -13.95
C ASN A 35 7.35 -5.09 -12.56
N SER A 36 7.96 -4.16 -11.84
CA SER A 36 8.28 -4.29 -10.41
C SER A 36 7.02 -4.06 -9.53
N TRP A 37 5.94 -4.75 -9.87
CA TRP A 37 4.73 -4.79 -9.07
C TRP A 37 4.94 -5.78 -7.93
N ASP A 38 5.39 -5.27 -6.79
CA ASP A 38 5.58 -6.05 -5.57
C ASP A 38 4.23 -6.40 -4.90
N LEU A 39 3.29 -6.97 -5.66
CA LEU A 39 1.92 -7.24 -5.24
C LEU A 39 1.85 -8.31 -4.14
N TRP A 40 2.89 -9.14 -4.01
CA TRP A 40 2.94 -10.21 -3.03
C TRP A 40 2.94 -9.69 -1.59
N GLY A 41 3.66 -8.60 -1.28
CA GLY A 41 3.74 -8.06 0.08
C GLY A 41 2.38 -7.58 0.63
N PRO A 42 1.69 -6.67 -0.05
CA PRO A 42 0.37 -6.17 0.35
C PRO A 42 -0.70 -7.25 0.38
N LEU A 43 -0.67 -8.19 -0.58
CA LEU A 43 -1.61 -9.31 -0.62
C LEU A 43 -1.37 -10.23 0.58
N VAL A 44 -0.12 -10.57 0.88
CA VAL A 44 0.24 -11.37 2.07
C VAL A 44 -0.18 -10.65 3.35
N LEU A 45 0.02 -9.34 3.47
CA LEU A 45 -0.42 -8.57 4.65
C LEU A 45 -1.95 -8.55 4.79
N CYS A 46 -2.69 -8.44 3.69
CA CYS A 46 -4.14 -8.55 3.68
C CYS A 46 -4.61 -9.96 4.08
N LEU A 47 -3.95 -11.00 3.58
CA LEU A 47 -4.25 -12.40 3.90
C LEU A 47 -3.98 -12.72 5.38
N ILE A 48 -2.88 -12.22 5.95
CA ILE A 48 -2.55 -12.35 7.37
C ILE A 48 -3.62 -11.64 8.22
N MET A 49 -3.99 -10.40 7.87
CA MET A 49 -5.01 -9.66 8.60
C MET A 49 -6.35 -10.40 8.57
N SER A 50 -6.78 -10.85 7.39
CA SER A 50 -8.01 -11.64 7.23
C SER A 50 -7.99 -12.95 8.04
N ALA A 51 -6.88 -13.68 8.04
CA ALA A 51 -6.72 -14.90 8.83
C ALA A 51 -6.76 -14.63 10.35
N LEU A 52 -6.13 -13.55 10.82
CA LEU A 52 -6.16 -13.14 12.23
C LEU A 52 -7.58 -12.76 12.66
N LEU A 53 -8.35 -12.09 11.79
CA LEU A 53 -9.75 -11.75 12.00
C LEU A 53 -10.65 -13.00 12.07
N HIS A 54 -10.50 -13.94 11.13
CA HIS A 54 -11.29 -15.18 11.13
C HIS A 54 -11.09 -15.99 12.43
N SER A 55 -9.85 -16.05 12.93
CA SER A 55 -9.53 -16.70 14.21
C SER A 55 -10.19 -16.06 15.44
N SER A 56 -10.71 -14.82 15.37
CA SER A 56 -11.46 -14.19 16.45
C SER A 56 -12.95 -14.59 16.43
N SER A 57 -13.52 -14.87 15.25
CA SER A 57 -14.95 -15.18 15.08
C SER A 57 -15.35 -16.61 15.47
N ASN A 58 -14.40 -17.54 15.56
CA ASN A 58 -14.66 -18.96 15.81
C ASN A 58 -15.06 -19.31 17.27
N SER A 59 -15.26 -18.32 18.14
CA SER A 59 -15.68 -18.56 19.54
C SER A 59 -17.20 -18.58 19.74
N GLU A 60 -18.03 -18.23 18.75
CA GLU A 60 -19.49 -18.23 18.89
C GLU A 60 -20.14 -19.17 17.86
N SER A 61 -20.56 -20.34 18.33
CA SER A 61 -21.27 -21.35 17.57
C SER A 61 -22.68 -20.89 17.17
N SER A 62 -22.97 -20.65 15.89
CA SER A 62 -24.24 -21.04 15.22
C SER A 62 -24.33 -20.59 13.75
N GLY A 63 -24.17 -21.55 12.83
CA GLY A 63 -25.02 -21.68 11.64
C GLY A 63 -24.81 -20.78 10.42
N HIS A 64 -24.02 -19.70 10.45
CA HIS A 64 -23.74 -18.88 9.25
C HIS A 64 -22.23 -18.63 9.12
N GLY A 65 -21.49 -19.69 8.81
CA GLY A 65 -20.08 -19.60 8.39
C GLY A 65 -19.99 -18.93 7.03
N GLY A 66 -20.16 -17.60 6.99
CA GLY A 66 -19.97 -16.81 5.78
C GLY A 66 -18.51 -16.86 5.31
N PRO A 67 -18.24 -16.51 4.04
CA PRO A 67 -16.88 -16.32 3.53
C PRO A 67 -16.30 -14.98 4.03
N GLU A 68 -16.14 -14.82 5.34
CA GLU A 68 -15.55 -13.64 6.02
C GLU A 68 -14.16 -13.29 5.46
N PHE A 69 -13.40 -14.33 5.07
CA PHE A 69 -12.12 -14.17 4.41
C PHE A 69 -12.23 -13.40 3.09
N ALA A 70 -13.18 -13.81 2.24
CA ALA A 70 -13.42 -13.17 0.95
C ALA A 70 -13.98 -11.75 1.13
N GLN A 71 -14.79 -11.53 2.15
CA GLN A 71 -15.32 -10.21 2.47
C GLN A 71 -14.21 -9.19 2.74
N VAL A 72 -13.27 -9.49 3.65
CA VAL A 72 -12.15 -8.59 3.96
C VAL A 72 -11.26 -8.36 2.74
N PHE A 73 -11.00 -9.42 1.98
CA PHE A 73 -10.19 -9.36 0.76
C PHE A 73 -10.80 -8.44 -0.31
N ILE A 74 -12.11 -8.59 -0.57
CA ILE A 74 -12.84 -7.76 -1.54
C ILE A 74 -12.95 -6.31 -1.05
N ILE A 75 -13.21 -6.08 0.23
CA ILE A 75 -13.27 -4.72 0.80
C ILE A 75 -11.91 -4.01 0.66
N PHE A 76 -10.81 -4.72 0.92
CA PHE A 76 -9.46 -4.17 0.75
C PHE A 76 -9.18 -3.81 -0.72
N TRP A 77 -9.46 -4.72 -1.65
CA TRP A 77 -9.24 -4.50 -3.08
C TRP A 77 -10.15 -3.39 -3.64
N LEU A 78 -11.42 -3.38 -3.27
CA LEU A 78 -12.37 -2.37 -3.71
C LEU A 78 -12.02 -1.00 -3.11
N GLY A 79 -11.70 -0.95 -1.82
CA GLY A 79 -11.33 0.28 -1.12
C GLY A 79 -10.05 0.89 -1.69
N SER A 80 -9.02 0.08 -1.90
CA SER A 80 -7.78 0.53 -2.54
C SER A 80 -8.00 0.93 -4.01
N ALA A 81 -8.90 0.25 -4.73
CA ALA A 81 -9.27 0.65 -6.09
C ALA A 81 -9.97 2.01 -6.14
N VAL A 82 -10.90 2.28 -5.22
CA VAL A 82 -11.58 3.58 -5.09
C VAL A 82 -10.57 4.68 -4.77
N VAL A 83 -9.69 4.49 -3.79
CA VAL A 83 -8.64 5.46 -3.46
C VAL A 83 -7.80 5.79 -4.68
N THR A 84 -7.38 4.75 -5.39
CA THR A 84 -6.50 4.88 -6.54
C THR A 84 -7.20 5.55 -7.73
N LEU A 85 -8.45 5.22 -8.02
CA LEU A 85 -9.24 5.89 -9.05
C LEU A 85 -9.40 7.38 -8.75
N ASN A 86 -9.69 7.73 -7.50
CA ASN A 86 -9.79 9.12 -7.07
C ASN A 86 -8.47 9.88 -7.28
N SER A 87 -7.32 9.30 -6.89
CA SER A 87 -6.01 9.91 -7.11
C SER A 87 -5.67 10.07 -8.60
N LYS A 88 -6.08 9.12 -9.45
CA LYS A 88 -5.85 9.19 -10.91
C LYS A 88 -6.74 10.22 -11.59
N LEU A 89 -8.02 10.33 -11.22
CA LEU A 89 -8.96 11.34 -11.74
C LEU A 89 -8.51 12.77 -11.45
N LEU A 90 -7.77 12.96 -10.34
CA LEU A 90 -7.20 14.25 -9.94
C LEU A 90 -5.89 14.62 -10.68
N GLY A 91 -5.43 13.77 -11.60
CA GLY A 91 -4.18 13.97 -12.34
C GLY A 91 -2.93 13.52 -11.59
N GLY A 92 -3.06 12.65 -10.58
CA GLY A 92 -1.90 12.04 -9.92
C GLY A 92 -1.19 11.07 -10.87
N ALA A 93 0.11 11.23 -11.06
CA ALA A 93 0.96 10.36 -11.89
C ALA A 93 1.31 9.02 -11.21
N VAL A 94 0.43 8.53 -10.34
CA VAL A 94 0.68 7.35 -9.50
C VAL A 94 0.06 6.09 -10.13
N SER A 95 0.88 5.05 -10.25
CA SER A 95 0.49 3.74 -10.76
C SER A 95 -0.52 3.04 -9.85
N PHE A 96 -1.49 2.33 -10.43
CA PHE A 96 -2.62 1.81 -9.67
C PHE A 96 -2.20 0.88 -8.52
N LEU A 97 -1.42 -0.15 -8.83
CA LEU A 97 -0.98 -1.07 -7.79
C LEU A 97 0.12 -0.47 -6.89
N GLN A 98 0.81 0.62 -7.26
CA GLN A 98 1.75 1.29 -6.36
C GLN A 98 1.01 1.88 -5.16
N THR A 99 -0.12 2.54 -5.42
CA THR A 99 -1.00 3.05 -4.36
C THR A 99 -1.59 1.90 -3.53
N VAL A 100 -2.05 0.82 -4.17
CA VAL A 100 -2.53 -0.39 -3.46
C VAL A 100 -1.44 -0.96 -2.56
N CYS A 101 -0.20 -1.04 -3.05
CA CYS A 101 0.92 -1.57 -2.30
C CYS A 101 1.27 -0.69 -1.09
N VAL A 102 1.44 0.62 -1.30
CA VAL A 102 1.73 1.58 -0.23
C VAL A 102 0.64 1.56 0.84
N LEU A 103 -0.64 1.55 0.44
CA LEU A 103 -1.77 1.41 1.35
C LEU A 103 -1.70 0.11 2.15
N GLY A 104 -1.35 -1.01 1.52
CA GLY A 104 -1.17 -2.29 2.18
C GLY A 104 -0.04 -2.31 3.20
N TYR A 105 1.13 -1.75 2.85
CA TYR A 105 2.29 -1.69 3.75
C TYR A 105 2.03 -0.80 4.97
N CYS A 106 1.26 0.26 4.78
CA CYS A 106 0.90 1.17 5.86
C CYS A 106 -0.06 0.55 6.89
N ILE A 107 -0.68 -0.60 6.62
CA ILE A 107 -1.58 -1.32 7.56
C ILE A 107 -0.79 -2.17 8.57
N LEU A 108 0.51 -2.40 8.36
CA LEU A 108 1.35 -3.20 9.26
C LEU A 108 1.25 -2.81 10.75
N PRO A 109 1.25 -1.52 11.15
CA PRO A 109 1.04 -1.10 12.54
C PRO A 109 -0.33 -1.52 13.07
N LEU A 110 -1.36 -1.55 12.22
CA LEU A 110 -2.70 -2.00 12.54
C LEU A 110 -2.72 -3.52 12.80
N VAL A 111 -2.03 -4.30 11.96
CA VAL A 111 -1.88 -5.76 12.14
C VAL A 111 -1.13 -6.08 13.43
N ILE A 112 -0.05 -5.36 13.72
CA ILE A 112 0.69 -5.50 14.98
C ILE A 112 -0.21 -5.18 16.17
N GLY A 113 -0.98 -4.09 16.10
CA GLY A 113 -1.95 -3.74 17.14
C GLY A 113 -2.98 -4.84 17.39
N LEU A 114 -3.42 -5.52 16.33
CA LEU A 114 -4.35 -6.65 16.39
C LEU A 114 -3.70 -7.87 17.07
N VAL A 115 -2.44 -8.19 16.74
CA VAL A 115 -1.68 -9.28 17.38
C VAL A 115 -1.46 -8.99 18.88
N ILE A 116 -1.08 -7.77 19.23
CA ILE A 116 -0.93 -7.34 20.63
C ILE A 116 -2.25 -7.46 21.38
N CYS A 117 -3.35 -7.05 20.75
CA CYS A 117 -4.68 -7.17 21.33
C CYS A 117 -5.05 -8.64 21.61
N ARG A 118 -4.68 -9.57 20.73
CA ARG A 118 -4.90 -11.01 20.94
C ARG A 118 -4.07 -11.57 22.09
N LEU A 119 -2.80 -11.16 22.20
CA LEU A 119 -1.95 -11.56 23.32
C LEU A 119 -2.49 -11.05 24.66
N LEU A 120 -3.00 -9.81 24.69
CA LEU A 120 -3.64 -9.22 25.88
C LEU A 120 -4.92 -9.96 26.28
N LEU A 121 -5.75 -10.36 25.32
CA LEU A 121 -6.99 -11.09 25.56
C LEU A 121 -6.72 -12.52 26.08
N LEU A 122 -5.66 -13.16 25.62
CA LEU A 122 -5.22 -14.48 26.13
C LEU A 122 -4.66 -14.41 27.56
N ALA A 123 -4.07 -13.28 27.95
CA ALA A 123 -3.38 -13.13 29.24
C ALA A 123 -4.27 -12.57 30.37
N SER A 124 -5.42 -11.95 30.07
CA SER A 124 -6.20 -11.18 31.05
C SER A 124 -7.70 -11.41 30.94
N SER A 125 -8.36 -11.63 32.09
CA SER A 125 -9.81 -11.83 32.17
C SER A 125 -10.58 -10.55 31.82
N ASN A 126 -11.60 -10.71 30.96
CA ASN A 126 -12.46 -9.67 30.38
C ASN A 126 -12.80 -8.55 31.37
N SER A 127 -12.09 -7.44 31.23
CA SER A 127 -12.30 -6.20 32.00
C SER A 127 -12.48 -5.04 31.02
N VAL A 128 -13.37 -4.10 31.33
CA VAL A 128 -13.61 -2.88 30.53
C VAL A 128 -12.30 -2.13 30.22
N PHE A 129 -11.31 -2.24 31.12
CA PHE A 129 -9.99 -1.66 30.94
C PHE A 129 -9.22 -2.23 29.72
N VAL A 130 -9.34 -3.54 29.46
CA VAL A 130 -8.71 -4.20 28.30
C VAL A 130 -9.37 -3.73 27.00
N PHE A 131 -10.68 -3.50 27.01
CA PHE A 131 -11.41 -2.93 25.87
C PHE A 131 -10.95 -1.50 25.55
N ILE A 132 -10.73 -0.65 26.57
CA ILE A 132 -10.22 0.72 26.37
C ILE A 132 -8.80 0.71 25.79
N ILE A 133 -7.91 -0.12 26.34
CA ILE A 133 -6.53 -0.25 25.83
C ILE A 133 -6.54 -0.70 24.37
N ARG A 134 -7.38 -1.68 24.03
CA ARG A 134 -7.58 -2.14 22.65
C ARG A 134 -8.06 -1.01 21.73
N LEU A 135 -9.09 -0.28 22.12
CA LEU A 135 -9.62 0.84 21.34
C LEU A 135 -8.51 1.87 21.07
N PHE A 136 -7.71 2.18 22.11
CA PHE A 136 -6.59 3.11 22.00
C PHE A 136 -5.52 2.60 21.03
N THR A 137 -5.11 1.32 21.12
CA THR A 137 -4.14 0.72 20.19
C THR A 137 -4.62 0.78 18.75
N VAL A 138 -5.89 0.49 18.48
CA VAL A 138 -6.47 0.56 17.13
C VAL A 138 -6.51 2.00 16.60
N ILE A 139 -6.89 2.97 17.43
CA ILE A 139 -6.91 4.39 17.06
C ILE A 139 -5.49 4.90 16.77
N CYS A 140 -4.51 4.56 17.60
CA CYS A 140 -3.10 4.90 17.35
C CYS A 140 -2.60 4.29 16.04
N GLY A 141 -2.94 3.02 15.78
CA GLY A 141 -2.65 2.34 14.51
C GLY A 141 -3.29 3.04 13.31
N LEU A 142 -4.56 3.45 13.42
CA LEU A 142 -5.29 4.19 12.38
C LEU A 142 -4.62 5.53 12.05
N VAL A 143 -4.29 6.32 13.08
CA VAL A 143 -3.66 7.63 12.91
C VAL A 143 -2.29 7.48 12.26
N TYR A 144 -1.47 6.54 12.75
CA TYR A 144 -0.14 6.31 12.19
C TYR A 144 -0.21 5.84 10.73
N SER A 145 -1.10 4.87 10.42
CA SER A 145 -1.25 4.32 9.07
C SER A 145 -1.73 5.39 8.07
N SER A 146 -2.69 6.23 8.49
CA SER A 146 -3.21 7.33 7.69
C SER A 146 -2.13 8.39 7.44
N TYR A 147 -1.35 8.73 8.46
CA TYR A 147 -0.25 9.69 8.36
C TYR A 147 0.87 9.19 7.44
N ALA A 148 1.31 7.94 7.62
CA ALA A 148 2.34 7.32 6.78
C ALA A 148 1.89 7.28 5.31
N SER A 149 0.67 6.81 5.06
CA SER A 149 0.09 6.78 3.71
C SER A 149 0.02 8.16 3.06
N PHE A 150 -0.34 9.18 3.82
CA PHE A 150 -0.39 10.55 3.31
C PHE A 150 0.99 11.04 2.89
N ILE A 151 2.03 10.78 3.69
CA ILE A 151 3.41 11.20 3.39
C ILE A 151 3.92 10.63 2.06
N PHE A 152 3.51 9.40 1.72
CA PHE A 152 3.94 8.73 0.49
C PHE A 152 3.13 9.12 -0.74
N VAL A 153 1.84 9.44 -0.57
CA VAL A 153 0.94 9.81 -1.69
C VAL A 153 1.02 11.33 -1.98
N HIS A 154 1.29 12.16 -0.98
CA HIS A 154 1.36 13.62 -1.11
C HIS A 154 2.33 14.11 -2.22
N PRO A 155 3.56 13.58 -2.37
CA PRO A 155 4.51 14.04 -3.39
C PRO A 155 4.04 13.78 -4.83
N ALA A 156 3.15 12.81 -5.03
CA ALA A 156 2.66 12.41 -6.35
C ALA A 156 1.46 13.24 -6.84
N LEU A 157 0.98 14.19 -6.01
CA LEU A 157 -0.21 14.99 -6.28
C LEU A 157 0.14 16.47 -6.48
N PRO A 158 -0.56 17.18 -7.39
CA PRO A 158 -0.43 18.62 -7.49
C PRO A 158 -0.93 19.32 -6.21
N LYS A 159 -0.13 20.25 -5.67
CA LYS A 159 -0.36 20.94 -4.37
C LYS A 159 -1.77 21.56 -4.20
N ASN A 160 -2.46 21.89 -5.30
CA ASN A 160 -3.78 22.52 -5.28
C ASN A 160 -4.96 21.52 -5.15
N ARG A 161 -4.73 20.20 -5.21
CA ARG A 161 -5.80 19.17 -5.20
C ARG A 161 -5.57 18.05 -4.19
N VAL A 162 -4.58 18.20 -3.31
CA VAL A 162 -4.19 17.17 -2.34
C VAL A 162 -5.35 16.78 -1.41
N ALA A 163 -6.09 17.76 -0.89
CA ALA A 163 -7.16 17.53 0.09
C ALA A 163 -8.26 16.58 -0.40
N LEU A 164 -8.62 16.64 -1.70
CA LEU A 164 -9.63 15.77 -2.28
C LEU A 164 -9.16 14.31 -2.37
N SER A 165 -7.86 14.07 -2.54
CA SER A 165 -7.31 12.71 -2.55
C SER A 165 -7.15 12.12 -1.14
N VAL A 166 -7.08 12.95 -0.09
CA VAL A 166 -6.97 12.48 1.31
C VAL A 166 -8.26 11.85 1.79
N TYR A 167 -9.41 12.37 1.36
CA TYR A 167 -10.72 11.91 1.79
C TYR A 167 -10.91 10.38 1.64
N PRO A 168 -10.72 9.78 0.45
CA PRO A 168 -10.86 8.33 0.30
C PRO A 168 -9.79 7.53 1.05
N ILE A 169 -8.57 8.07 1.24
CA ILE A 169 -7.50 7.42 2.01
C ILE A 169 -7.90 7.27 3.47
N VAL A 170 -8.38 8.35 4.09
CA VAL A 170 -8.84 8.33 5.49
C VAL A 170 -10.05 7.42 5.64
N LEU A 171 -11.01 7.50 4.70
CA LEU A 171 -12.20 6.64 4.72
C LEU A 171 -11.81 5.15 4.66
N PHE A 172 -10.85 4.79 3.82
CA PHE A 172 -10.33 3.43 3.72
C PHE A 172 -9.76 2.91 5.06
N TYR A 173 -8.90 3.67 5.73
CA TYR A 173 -8.35 3.25 7.03
C TYR A 173 -9.40 3.21 8.13
N VAL A 174 -10.35 4.15 8.15
CA VAL A 174 -11.48 4.14 9.09
C VAL A 174 -12.31 2.87 8.91
N PHE A 175 -12.59 2.47 7.66
CA PHE A 175 -13.32 1.23 7.38
C PHE A 175 -12.54 -0.01 7.85
N LEU A 176 -11.22 -0.06 7.65
CA LEU A 176 -10.40 -1.16 8.14
C LEU A 176 -10.35 -1.23 9.66
N SER A 177 -10.16 -0.11 10.34
CA SER A 177 -10.19 -0.05 11.81
C SER A 177 -11.56 -0.44 12.37
N TRP A 178 -12.64 0.01 11.72
CA TRP A 178 -13.99 -0.40 12.08
C TRP A 178 -14.16 -1.91 11.98
N LEU A 179 -13.67 -2.52 10.89
CA LEU A 179 -13.71 -3.97 10.69
C LEU A 179 -12.95 -4.71 11.81
N VAL A 180 -11.75 -4.23 12.16
CA VAL A 180 -10.95 -4.78 13.28
C VAL A 180 -11.70 -4.66 14.61
N ILE A 181 -12.37 -3.54 14.87
CA ILE A 181 -13.15 -3.33 16.09
C ILE A 181 -14.40 -4.22 16.12
N SER A 182 -15.09 -4.39 14.99
CA SER A 182 -16.32 -5.19 14.94
C SER A 182 -16.07 -6.68 15.12
N VAL A 183 -14.90 -7.20 14.72
CA VAL A 183 -14.60 -8.63 14.81
C VAL A 183 -13.93 -9.04 16.12
N THR A 184 -13.24 -8.11 16.77
CA THR A 184 -12.52 -8.38 18.03
C THR A 184 -13.40 -8.05 19.23
#